data_AF-A0A553HWY9-F1
#
_entry.id   AF-A0A553HWY9-F1
#
_cell.length_a   1.000
_cell.length_b   1.000
_cell.length_c   1.000
_cell.angle_alpha   90.00
_cell.angle_beta   90.00
_cell.angle_gamma   90.00
#
_symmetry.space_group_name_H-M   'P 1'
#
loop_
_entity.id
_entity.type
_entity.pdbx_description
1 polymer ?
#
loop_
_entity_poly.entity_id
_entity_poly.type
_entity_poly.pdbx_seq_one_letter_code
_entity_poly.pdbx_strand_id
1 'polypeptide(L)'
;MSSRTKPSNVPGEALSAEDVVLETGASLIQNFEPTKQLCAHLNAFHTYADEPGRFVEANHYCAHLTEGALYIKFSYYKSALIMQFTSQQRRPGPNARLIGIEYMITPKLYETLPAEERKLWHSHVYEVKSGMLIMPGPTAPGLRQAWEAAETQEMKHVIGLYGKVYHLWQTDRGDQLPLGEPKLMTSFTADGHFDFEKSVGERDQRFGTDWRKKKQLRQDIEEPKIHDDADFTWKSLSIIAEFESEAPGHGLSSAAGKVAIANYSYSQAIDLSRDSMDADIAELKKEVSLLRKELSRVSDEAEVRKVHFKYGYYLDKCLYNEVVDMYADHPDAYVEFLGSRYRGKAGIKRLYNGRFQSTFVNGRNGPVHGFLLDHIMMQDIVDVDPSGTHAWCRMRALMQAGTHKSVRDTHPRGHVQWWEGGLYENEYLKENGVWKLFRYRYFPFWHAEFETGWSLTKENYVPWPTKTFPEDPWGPDEIIDQKMLWPDTRVVPFHYPHPVTGKRVDDDDLRAPNYGQDAAGAELPLSLALPEGQERKGEGNTWSSEGSVRVLPELVENP
;
A
#
# COMPACT_ATOMS: atom_id res chain seq x y z
N MET A 1 8.96 13.73 12.11
CA MET A 1 7.51 13.95 12.15
C MET A 1 7.30 15.41 12.51
N SER A 2 6.64 16.19 11.66
CA SER A 2 6.25 17.57 12.02
C SER A 2 5.14 17.48 13.05
N SER A 3 5.26 18.12 14.22
CA SER A 3 4.16 18.16 15.20
C SER A 3 2.93 18.77 14.53
N ARG A 4 1.80 18.07 14.53
CA ARG A 4 0.50 18.62 14.10
C ARG A 4 -0.02 19.48 15.26
N THR A 5 0.40 20.74 15.33
CA THR A 5 -0.19 21.69 16.29
C THR A 5 -1.58 22.07 15.81
N LYS A 6 -2.57 22.20 16.68
CA LYS A 6 -3.89 22.70 16.27
C LYS A 6 -3.75 24.06 15.54
N PRO A 7 -4.33 24.25 14.33
CA PRO A 7 -4.38 25.59 13.73
C PRO A 7 -5.14 26.52 14.67
N SER A 8 -4.56 27.67 15.01
CA SER A 8 -5.06 28.62 16.03
C SER A 8 -6.48 29.12 15.78
N ASN A 9 -7.03 28.90 14.58
CA ASN A 9 -8.27 29.49 14.10
C ASN A 9 -9.30 28.42 13.66
N VAL A 10 -9.21 27.16 14.09
CA VAL A 10 -10.24 26.13 13.86
C VAL A 10 -10.89 25.71 15.20
N PRO A 11 -12.23 25.75 15.32
CA PRO A 11 -12.97 25.38 16.52
C PRO A 11 -13.01 23.85 16.65
N GLY A 12 -13.11 23.38 17.89
CA GLY A 12 -12.88 21.98 18.27
C GLY A 12 -11.71 21.87 19.23
N GLU A 13 -11.54 20.73 19.90
CA GLU A 13 -10.36 20.47 20.72
C GLU A 13 -9.14 20.20 19.79
N ALA A 14 -7.92 20.21 20.34
CA ALA A 14 -6.83 19.64 19.56
C ALA A 14 -7.17 18.17 19.27
N LEU A 15 -6.70 17.61 18.14
CA LEU A 15 -6.86 16.17 17.90
C LEU A 15 -6.42 15.45 19.17
N SER A 16 -7.33 14.68 19.75
CA SER A 16 -7.02 13.92 20.95
C SER A 16 -5.88 12.94 20.64
N ALA A 17 -5.14 12.51 21.66
CA ALA A 17 -4.13 11.48 21.44
C ALA A 17 -4.74 10.25 20.76
N GLU A 18 -5.97 9.90 21.16
CA GLU A 18 -6.81 8.86 20.55
C GLU A 18 -7.07 9.10 19.06
N ASP A 19 -7.55 10.29 18.65
CA ASP A 19 -7.80 10.61 17.23
C ASP A 19 -6.52 10.57 16.39
N VAL A 20 -5.39 11.05 16.92
CA VAL A 20 -4.10 11.01 16.21
C VAL A 20 -3.64 9.55 16.05
N VAL A 21 -3.84 8.71 17.06
CA VAL A 21 -3.51 7.27 17.04
C VAL A 21 -4.42 6.53 16.06
N LEU A 22 -5.74 6.76 16.11
CA LEU A 22 -6.73 6.18 15.20
C LEU A 22 -6.48 6.58 13.74
N GLU A 23 -6.24 7.86 13.45
CA GLU A 23 -5.90 8.32 12.11
C GLU A 23 -4.56 7.75 11.63
N THR A 24 -3.56 7.65 12.51
CA THR A 24 -2.25 7.07 12.15
C THR A 24 -2.40 5.58 11.87
N GLY A 25 -3.16 4.84 12.67
CA GLY A 25 -3.47 3.42 12.44
C GLY A 25 -4.26 3.19 11.15
N ALA A 26 -5.31 4.00 10.92
CA ALA A 26 -6.07 3.97 9.67
C ALA A 26 -5.19 4.32 8.46
N SER A 27 -4.24 5.25 8.60
CA SER A 27 -3.32 5.65 7.52
C SER A 27 -2.41 4.52 7.01
N LEU A 28 -2.21 3.48 7.84
CA LEU A 28 -1.36 2.34 7.57
C LEU A 28 -2.11 1.16 6.93
N ILE A 29 -3.44 1.08 7.11
CA ILE A 29 -4.30 0.00 6.59
C ILE A 29 -5.05 0.47 5.33
N GLN A 30 -5.52 1.72 5.33
CA GLN A 30 -6.29 2.25 4.20
C GLN A 30 -5.38 2.51 3.00
N ASN A 31 -5.88 2.18 1.81
CA ASN A 31 -5.17 2.43 0.58
C ASN A 31 -5.30 3.89 0.15
N PHE A 32 -4.23 4.67 0.34
CA PHE A 32 -4.14 6.08 -0.05
C PHE A 32 -3.57 6.30 -1.46
N GLU A 33 -3.54 5.29 -2.34
CA GLU A 33 -2.98 5.42 -3.70
C GLU A 33 -3.44 6.68 -4.46
N PRO A 34 -4.73 7.10 -4.43
CA PRO A 34 -5.15 8.35 -5.08
C PRO A 34 -4.40 9.60 -4.58
N THR A 35 -4.06 9.67 -3.29
CA THR A 35 -3.31 10.80 -2.73
C THR A 35 -1.79 10.68 -2.94
N LYS A 36 -1.27 9.46 -3.15
CA LYS A 36 0.14 9.23 -3.50
C LYS A 36 0.46 9.61 -4.95
N GLN A 37 -0.55 9.77 -5.80
CA GLN A 37 -0.41 10.25 -7.19
C GLN A 37 -0.16 11.77 -7.29
N LEU A 38 -0.16 12.50 -6.17
CA LEU A 38 0.17 13.92 -6.16
C LEU A 38 1.66 14.11 -6.48
N CYS A 39 1.96 14.57 -7.71
CA CYS A 39 3.30 14.60 -8.27
C CYS A 39 3.88 16.01 -8.45
N ALA A 40 3.08 17.06 -8.26
CA ALA A 40 3.53 18.45 -8.39
C ALA A 40 2.91 19.36 -7.32
N HIS A 41 3.66 20.38 -6.91
CA HIS A 41 3.21 21.48 -6.06
C HIS A 41 3.34 22.79 -6.84
N LEU A 42 2.23 23.51 -7.03
CA LEU A 42 2.20 24.85 -7.58
C LEU A 42 1.62 25.85 -6.57
N ASN A 43 1.89 27.13 -6.79
CA ASN A 43 1.30 28.22 -6.02
C ASN A 43 0.88 29.35 -6.96
N ALA A 44 -0.38 29.77 -6.85
CA ALA A 44 -0.98 30.85 -7.64
C ALA A 44 -2.04 31.61 -6.82
N PHE A 45 -2.77 32.51 -7.47
CA PHE A 45 -3.84 33.29 -6.85
C PHE A 45 -5.12 33.16 -7.68
N HIS A 46 -6.22 32.86 -7.00
CA HIS A 46 -7.54 32.80 -7.62
C HIS A 46 -8.42 33.94 -7.11
N THR A 47 -9.32 34.43 -7.95
CA THR A 47 -10.33 35.44 -7.59
C THR A 47 -11.74 34.87 -7.75
N TYR A 48 -12.67 35.39 -6.96
CA TYR A 48 -14.07 34.96 -7.00
C TYR A 48 -14.73 35.42 -8.29
N ALA A 49 -15.41 34.52 -9.00
CA ALA A 49 -16.05 34.85 -10.27
C ALA A 49 -17.23 35.84 -10.11
N ASP A 50 -17.87 35.86 -8.94
CA ASP A 50 -18.96 36.75 -8.56
C ASP A 50 -18.50 38.02 -7.80
N GLU A 51 -17.27 38.04 -7.28
CA GLU A 51 -16.65 39.19 -6.61
C GLU A 51 -15.21 39.43 -7.12
N PRO A 52 -15.01 39.83 -8.39
CA PRO A 52 -13.67 39.94 -8.96
C PRO A 52 -12.84 41.01 -8.25
N GLY A 53 -11.59 40.68 -7.92
CA GLY A 53 -10.69 41.52 -7.10
C GLY A 53 -10.56 41.06 -5.65
N ARG A 54 -11.55 40.31 -5.12
CA ARG A 54 -11.37 39.52 -3.91
C ARG A 54 -10.66 38.21 -4.27
N PHE A 55 -9.62 37.84 -3.55
CA PHE A 55 -8.74 36.75 -3.97
C PHE A 55 -8.21 35.90 -2.83
N VAL A 56 -7.76 34.71 -3.19
CA VAL A 56 -7.16 33.72 -2.30
C VAL A 56 -5.88 33.20 -2.94
N GLU A 57 -4.79 33.19 -2.19
CA GLU A 57 -3.58 32.46 -2.56
C GLU A 57 -3.79 30.96 -2.37
N ALA A 58 -3.57 30.19 -3.43
CA ALA A 58 -3.81 28.76 -3.45
C ALA A 58 -2.48 27.99 -3.63
N ASN A 59 -2.28 26.98 -2.78
CA ASN A 59 -1.27 25.94 -3.01
C ASN A 59 -1.94 24.73 -3.66
N HIS A 60 -1.52 24.42 -4.87
CA HIS A 60 -2.04 23.34 -5.70
C HIS A 60 -1.18 22.09 -5.55
N TYR A 61 -1.79 20.96 -5.17
CA TYR A 61 -1.17 19.65 -5.25
C TYR A 61 -1.86 18.84 -6.35
N CYS A 62 -1.10 18.46 -7.38
CA CYS A 62 -1.66 17.95 -8.64
C CYS A 62 -1.43 16.46 -8.81
N ALA A 63 -2.46 15.73 -9.23
CA ALA A 63 -2.35 14.36 -9.74
C ALA A 63 -2.74 14.33 -11.23
N HIS A 64 -1.96 13.61 -12.04
CA HIS A 64 -2.29 13.33 -13.44
C HIS A 64 -3.14 12.05 -13.53
N LEU A 65 -4.36 12.15 -14.10
CA LEU A 65 -5.28 11.01 -14.16
C LEU A 65 -5.03 10.09 -15.37
N THR A 66 -4.21 10.51 -16.33
CA THR A 66 -3.92 9.76 -17.57
C THR A 66 -2.45 9.88 -17.94
N GLU A 67 -1.87 8.78 -18.44
CA GLU A 67 -0.45 8.64 -18.73
C GLU A 67 -0.08 9.25 -20.09
N GLY A 68 1.06 9.94 -20.15
CA GLY A 68 1.59 10.55 -21.37
C GLY A 68 2.88 11.30 -21.08
N ALA A 69 3.97 10.54 -20.96
CA ALA A 69 5.32 11.01 -20.67
C ALA A 69 5.76 12.18 -21.57
N LEU A 70 6.60 13.04 -20.99
CA LEU A 70 7.45 14.01 -21.67
C LEU A 70 7.88 13.46 -23.06
N TYR A 71 7.30 14.00 -24.14
CA TYR A 71 7.39 13.62 -25.57
C TYR A 71 6.50 12.47 -26.13
N ILE A 72 5.26 12.84 -26.47
CA ILE A 72 4.42 12.50 -27.66
C ILE A 72 4.44 11.04 -28.21
N LYS A 73 3.31 10.30 -28.11
CA LYS A 73 2.33 9.99 -29.20
C LYS A 73 1.42 8.78 -28.85
N PHE A 74 0.34 8.99 -28.10
CA PHE A 74 -0.99 8.46 -28.43
C PHE A 74 -2.03 9.45 -27.89
N SER A 75 -2.95 9.79 -28.77
CA SER A 75 -3.97 10.83 -28.67
C SER A 75 -4.88 10.75 -27.44
N TYR A 76 -5.09 11.92 -26.82
CA TYR A 76 -6.36 12.41 -26.24
C TYR A 76 -6.80 12.07 -24.82
N TYR A 77 -5.93 11.95 -23.82
CA TYR A 77 -6.38 12.20 -22.45
C TYR A 77 -5.29 12.90 -21.63
N LYS A 78 -5.56 14.12 -21.17
CA LYS A 78 -4.85 14.75 -20.06
C LYS A 78 -5.89 15.51 -19.24
N SER A 79 -6.43 14.84 -18.23
CA SER A 79 -7.18 15.46 -17.13
C SER A 79 -6.29 15.41 -15.88
N ALA A 80 -6.18 16.54 -15.17
CA ALA A 80 -5.52 16.61 -13.88
C ALA A 80 -6.55 17.02 -12.82
N LEU A 81 -6.47 16.37 -11.65
CA LEU A 81 -7.21 16.76 -10.45
C LEU A 81 -6.23 17.47 -9.51
N ILE A 82 -6.62 18.66 -9.06
CA ILE A 82 -5.77 19.49 -8.21
C ILE A 82 -6.50 19.78 -6.91
N MET A 83 -5.88 19.38 -5.79
CA MET A 83 -6.34 19.76 -4.46
C MET A 83 -5.70 21.08 -4.04
N GLN A 84 -6.52 22.03 -3.63
CA GLN A 84 -6.05 23.36 -3.23
C GLN A 84 -6.05 23.53 -1.73
N PHE A 85 -4.98 24.10 -1.21
CA PHE A 85 -4.84 24.40 0.21
C PHE A 85 -4.45 25.86 0.44
N THR A 86 -5.02 26.49 1.47
CA THR A 86 -4.51 27.78 1.95
C THR A 86 -3.32 27.56 2.90
N SER A 87 -2.28 28.38 2.75
CA SER A 87 -1.19 28.44 3.73
C SER A 87 -0.51 29.80 3.68
N GLN A 88 -0.32 30.42 4.85
CA GLN A 88 0.57 31.58 5.00
C GLN A 88 2.04 31.18 5.22
N GLN A 89 2.38 29.88 5.07
CA GLN A 89 3.71 29.35 5.31
C GLN A 89 4.38 28.89 4.01
N ARG A 90 5.72 28.91 3.99
CA ARG A 90 6.58 28.51 2.85
C ARG A 90 6.31 27.10 2.32
N ARG A 91 5.80 26.22 3.17
CA ARG A 91 5.17 24.96 2.80
C ARG A 91 3.86 24.91 3.56
N PRO A 92 2.77 24.42 2.96
CA PRO A 92 1.59 24.01 3.70
C PRO A 92 2.02 23.12 4.86
N GLY A 93 1.97 23.66 6.09
CA GLY A 93 2.18 22.86 7.29
C GLY A 93 1.11 21.78 7.39
N PRO A 94 1.21 20.85 8.35
CA PRO A 94 0.22 19.77 8.52
C PRO A 94 -1.23 20.26 8.74
N ASN A 95 -1.43 21.56 8.94
CA ASN A 95 -2.72 22.19 9.25
C ASN A 95 -3.27 23.04 8.10
N ALA A 96 -2.76 22.87 6.89
CA ALA A 96 -3.27 23.58 5.73
C ALA A 96 -4.71 23.14 5.45
N ARG A 97 -5.61 24.11 5.24
CA ARG A 97 -7.04 23.82 5.01
C ARG A 97 -7.24 23.46 3.54
N LEU A 98 -7.93 22.35 3.24
CA LEU A 98 -8.41 22.05 1.90
C LEU A 98 -9.49 23.07 1.54
N ILE A 99 -9.21 23.92 0.55
CA ILE A 99 -10.09 25.03 0.16
C ILE A 99 -10.89 24.75 -1.10
N GLY A 100 -10.45 23.85 -1.97
CA GLY A 100 -11.13 23.63 -3.24
C GLY A 100 -10.49 22.60 -4.15
N ILE A 101 -11.12 22.43 -5.31
CA ILE A 101 -10.70 21.50 -6.35
C ILE A 101 -10.62 22.26 -7.68
N GLU A 102 -9.60 21.94 -8.46
CA GLU A 102 -9.46 22.41 -9.83
C GLU A 102 -9.27 21.28 -10.82
N TYR A 103 -9.95 21.42 -11.97
CA TYR A 103 -9.76 20.60 -13.14
C TYR A 103 -9.01 21.39 -14.20
N MET A 104 -7.96 20.79 -14.77
CA MET A 104 -7.28 21.34 -15.93
C MET A 104 -7.44 20.42 -17.13
N ILE A 105 -7.79 20.99 -18.28
CA ILE A 105 -7.97 20.26 -19.54
C ILE A 105 -7.26 20.94 -20.70
N THR A 106 -6.93 20.15 -21.72
CA THR A 106 -6.34 20.66 -22.97
C THR A 106 -7.33 21.49 -23.79
N PRO A 107 -6.86 22.40 -24.68
CA PRO A 107 -7.72 23.19 -25.57
C PRO A 107 -8.70 22.33 -26.37
N LYS A 108 -8.24 21.18 -26.86
CA LYS A 108 -9.09 20.29 -27.64
C LYS A 108 -10.28 19.75 -26.84
N LEU A 109 -10.09 19.43 -25.55
CA LEU A 109 -11.22 19.00 -24.71
C LEU A 109 -12.13 20.18 -24.39
N TYR A 110 -11.54 21.33 -24.10
CA TYR A 110 -12.28 22.55 -23.83
C TYR A 110 -13.21 22.95 -24.98
N GLU A 111 -12.75 22.85 -26.23
CA GLU A 111 -13.54 23.11 -27.44
C GLU A 111 -14.76 22.18 -27.58
N THR A 112 -14.71 20.97 -27.01
CA THR A 112 -15.84 20.02 -27.03
C THR A 112 -16.92 20.33 -26.00
N LEU A 113 -16.64 21.19 -25.02
CA LEU A 113 -17.61 21.55 -23.98
C LEU A 113 -18.73 22.43 -24.55
N PRO A 114 -19.96 22.35 -24.03
CA PRO A 114 -21.02 23.31 -24.34
C PRO A 114 -20.60 24.75 -24.01
N ALA A 115 -21.12 25.73 -24.75
CA ALA A 115 -20.74 27.15 -24.60
C ALA A 115 -20.95 27.67 -23.17
N GLU A 116 -22.07 27.34 -22.52
CA GLU A 116 -22.32 27.76 -21.13
C GLU A 116 -21.36 27.12 -20.13
N GLU A 117 -20.93 25.88 -20.39
CA GLU A 117 -19.93 25.21 -19.56
C GLU A 117 -18.56 25.86 -19.75
N ARG A 118 -18.19 26.22 -20.98
CA ARG A 118 -16.91 26.89 -21.30
C ARG A 118 -16.69 28.20 -20.54
N LYS A 119 -17.75 28.95 -20.27
CA LYS A 119 -17.70 30.21 -19.48
C LYS A 119 -17.24 30.03 -18.04
N LEU A 120 -17.31 28.80 -17.52
CA LEU A 120 -16.88 28.48 -16.16
C LEU A 120 -15.36 28.23 -16.05
N TRP A 121 -14.62 28.32 -17.16
CA TRP A 121 -13.20 28.02 -17.21
C TRP A 121 -12.38 29.29 -17.51
N HIS A 122 -11.15 29.31 -17.00
CA HIS A 122 -10.20 30.38 -17.21
C HIS A 122 -8.92 29.86 -17.91
N SER A 123 -8.18 30.77 -18.52
CA SER A 123 -6.88 30.49 -19.14
C SER A 123 -5.73 30.72 -18.16
N HIS A 124 -4.62 29.98 -18.34
CA HIS A 124 -3.44 30.11 -17.47
C HIS A 124 -2.37 31.07 -18.04
N VAL A 125 -2.68 31.77 -19.14
CA VAL A 125 -1.70 32.57 -19.90
C VAL A 125 -1.07 33.64 -19.01
N TYR A 126 -1.90 34.46 -18.38
CA TYR A 126 -1.43 35.54 -17.52
C TYR A 126 -0.70 35.01 -16.30
N GLU A 127 -1.17 33.93 -15.67
CA GLU A 127 -0.51 33.36 -14.49
C GLU A 127 0.92 32.92 -14.77
N VAL A 128 1.11 32.26 -15.92
CA VAL A 128 2.42 31.79 -16.37
C VAL A 128 3.31 32.99 -16.73
N LYS A 129 2.83 33.89 -17.59
CA LYS A 129 3.64 34.98 -18.15
C LYS A 129 3.99 36.06 -17.13
N SER A 130 3.09 36.36 -16.20
CA SER A 130 3.32 37.38 -15.16
C SER A 130 4.32 36.93 -14.08
N GLY A 131 4.61 35.62 -13.98
CA GLY A 131 5.38 35.07 -12.87
C GLY A 131 4.55 34.82 -11.60
N MET A 132 3.23 35.01 -11.67
CA MET A 132 2.30 34.73 -10.58
C MET A 132 2.29 33.24 -10.23
N LEU A 133 2.17 32.36 -11.23
CA LEU A 133 2.24 30.91 -11.03
C LEU A 133 3.69 30.46 -10.85
N ILE A 134 3.97 29.73 -9.78
CA ILE A 134 5.30 29.12 -9.55
C ILE A 134 5.17 27.65 -9.17
N MET A 135 6.25 26.90 -9.38
CA MET A 135 6.48 25.64 -8.68
C MET A 135 7.51 25.88 -7.56
N PRO A 136 7.09 25.87 -6.27
CA PRO A 136 8.01 26.05 -5.17
C PRO A 136 9.20 25.08 -5.21
N GLY A 137 10.42 25.63 -5.19
CA GLY A 137 11.66 24.87 -5.43
C GLY A 137 12.69 24.92 -4.30
N PRO A 138 13.80 24.19 -4.44
CA PRO A 138 14.92 24.24 -3.51
C PRO A 138 15.54 25.65 -3.50
N THR A 139 15.79 26.19 -2.31
CA THR A 139 16.49 27.48 -2.13
C THR A 139 18.02 27.34 -2.03
N ALA A 140 18.54 26.12 -2.15
CA ALA A 140 19.98 25.86 -2.11
C ALA A 140 20.67 26.52 -3.33
N PRO A 141 21.73 27.32 -3.14
CA PRO A 141 22.35 28.13 -4.21
C PRO A 141 22.80 27.35 -5.46
N GLY A 142 23.07 26.05 -5.36
CA GLY A 142 23.50 25.21 -6.49
C GLY A 142 22.41 24.52 -7.29
N LEU A 143 21.15 24.49 -6.81
CA LEU A 143 20.05 23.76 -7.47
C LEU A 143 19.04 24.68 -8.16
N ARG A 144 19.12 25.99 -7.89
CA ARG A 144 18.11 26.97 -8.32
C ARG A 144 18.01 27.11 -9.84
N GLN A 145 19.13 27.10 -10.57
CA GLN A 145 19.13 27.25 -12.03
C GLN A 145 18.52 26.02 -12.73
N ALA A 146 18.89 24.81 -12.29
CA ALA A 146 18.31 23.57 -12.80
C ALA A 146 16.80 23.51 -12.50
N TRP A 147 16.39 23.95 -11.30
CA TRP A 147 14.97 24.06 -10.95
C TRP A 147 14.22 25.08 -11.81
N GLU A 148 14.80 26.27 -12.03
CA GLU A 148 14.21 27.30 -12.89
C GLU A 148 14.02 26.83 -14.32
N ALA A 149 14.96 26.04 -14.86
CA ALA A 149 14.84 25.42 -16.17
C ALA A 149 13.70 24.38 -16.19
N ALA A 150 13.63 23.49 -15.19
CA ALA A 150 12.58 22.48 -15.07
C ALA A 150 11.19 23.11 -14.93
N GLU A 151 11.03 24.06 -14.02
CA GLU A 151 9.79 24.82 -13.82
C GLU A 151 9.38 25.55 -15.10
N THR A 152 10.31 26.19 -15.80
CA THR A 152 10.01 26.87 -17.08
C THR A 152 9.51 25.89 -18.15
N GLN A 153 10.03 24.66 -18.19
CA GLN A 153 9.52 23.63 -19.11
C GLN A 153 8.10 23.20 -18.76
N GLU A 154 7.78 22.99 -17.48
CA GLU A 154 6.42 22.69 -17.04
C GLU A 154 5.44 23.83 -17.38
N MET A 155 5.88 25.09 -17.24
CA MET A 155 5.07 26.26 -17.60
C MET A 155 4.71 26.31 -19.10
N LYS A 156 5.55 25.77 -20.00
CA LYS A 156 5.22 25.65 -21.43
C LYS A 156 4.06 24.68 -21.68
N HIS A 157 3.84 23.73 -20.78
CA HIS A 157 2.68 22.84 -20.84
C HIS A 157 1.46 23.48 -20.19
N VAL A 158 1.63 24.12 -19.03
CA VAL A 158 0.52 24.71 -18.26
C VAL A 158 -0.13 25.88 -18.99
N ILE A 159 0.64 26.71 -19.69
CA ILE A 159 0.13 27.92 -20.37
C ILE A 159 -1.01 27.63 -21.36
N GLY A 160 -1.03 26.42 -21.94
CA GLY A 160 -2.03 25.99 -22.91
C GLY A 160 -3.29 25.37 -22.30
N LEU A 161 -3.37 25.20 -20.98
CA LEU A 161 -4.50 24.50 -20.34
C LEU A 161 -5.61 25.47 -19.94
N TYR A 162 -6.83 24.96 -19.84
CA TYR A 162 -7.99 25.65 -19.27
C TYR A 162 -8.31 25.08 -17.89
N GLY A 163 -8.57 25.95 -16.92
CA GLY A 163 -8.82 25.62 -15.51
C GLY A 163 -10.26 25.88 -15.11
N LYS A 164 -10.91 24.95 -14.40
CA LYS A 164 -12.20 25.15 -13.72
C LYS A 164 -12.02 24.89 -12.24
N VAL A 165 -12.26 25.91 -11.43
CA VAL A 165 -11.99 25.88 -9.99
C VAL A 165 -13.28 26.14 -9.20
N TYR A 166 -13.52 25.31 -8.18
CA TYR A 166 -14.47 25.67 -7.12
C TYR A 166 -13.76 25.67 -5.76
N HIS A 167 -13.91 26.78 -5.03
CA HIS A 167 -13.56 26.85 -3.61
C HIS A 167 -14.77 26.49 -2.75
N LEU A 168 -14.58 25.50 -1.90
CA LEU A 168 -15.55 25.03 -0.90
C LEU A 168 -15.37 25.76 0.44
N TRP A 169 -14.25 26.47 0.63
CA TRP A 169 -13.99 27.27 1.83
C TRP A 169 -13.43 28.65 1.49
N GLN A 170 -14.21 29.69 1.81
CA GLN A 170 -13.82 31.09 1.67
C GLN A 170 -12.92 31.57 2.82
N THR A 171 -11.66 31.13 2.82
CA THR A 171 -10.75 31.33 3.98
C THR A 171 -10.38 32.79 4.26
N ASP A 172 -10.52 33.67 3.28
CA ASP A 172 -10.26 35.10 3.39
C ASP A 172 -11.31 35.85 4.25
N ARG A 173 -12.50 35.26 4.48
CA ARG A 173 -13.49 35.79 5.44
C ARG A 173 -13.07 35.65 6.90
N GLY A 174 -12.03 34.86 7.16
CA GLY A 174 -11.62 34.49 8.52
C GLY A 174 -12.52 33.43 9.17
N ASP A 175 -13.46 32.84 8.40
CA ASP A 175 -14.36 31.82 8.91
C ASP A 175 -13.59 30.59 9.39
N GLN A 176 -14.08 30.08 10.50
CA GLN A 176 -13.51 28.98 11.27
C GLN A 176 -13.84 27.60 10.69
N LEU A 177 -14.97 27.50 9.98
CA LEU A 177 -15.47 26.32 9.27
C LEU A 177 -15.76 26.70 7.79
N PRO A 178 -15.85 25.72 6.86
CA PRO A 178 -16.20 25.95 5.46
C PRO A 178 -17.70 26.25 5.31
N LEU A 179 -18.11 27.47 5.66
CA LEU A 179 -19.50 27.91 5.59
C LEU A 179 -19.85 28.46 4.20
N GLY A 180 -21.09 28.21 3.78
CA GLY A 180 -21.66 28.73 2.54
C GLY A 180 -21.61 27.75 1.38
N GLU A 181 -22.06 28.22 0.22
CA GLU A 181 -22.04 27.45 -1.02
C GLU A 181 -20.64 27.43 -1.68
N PRO A 182 -20.33 26.40 -2.48
CA PRO A 182 -19.16 26.40 -3.35
C PRO A 182 -19.12 27.65 -4.23
N LYS A 183 -17.97 28.34 -4.28
CA LYS A 183 -17.75 29.50 -5.13
C LYS A 183 -16.90 29.14 -6.34
N LEU A 184 -17.38 29.52 -7.52
CA LEU A 184 -16.59 29.44 -8.74
C LEU A 184 -15.43 30.44 -8.63
N MET A 185 -14.23 29.97 -8.90
CA MET A 185 -13.06 30.82 -8.95
C MET A 185 -12.54 30.92 -10.38
N THR A 186 -11.94 32.07 -10.67
CA THR A 186 -11.25 32.34 -11.92
C THR A 186 -9.83 32.84 -11.62
N SER A 187 -9.01 32.99 -12.64
CA SER A 187 -7.68 33.60 -12.51
C SER A 187 -7.67 35.04 -13.01
N PHE A 188 -6.63 35.77 -12.66
CA PHE A 188 -6.35 37.10 -13.17
C PHE A 188 -5.86 37.02 -14.61
N THR A 189 -6.27 37.98 -15.45
CA THR A 189 -5.93 37.99 -16.89
C THR A 189 -5.13 39.21 -17.33
N ALA A 190 -5.00 40.24 -16.49
CA ALA A 190 -4.21 41.44 -16.80
C ALA A 190 -3.66 42.11 -15.53
N ASP A 191 -2.66 42.97 -15.73
CA ASP A 191 -2.13 43.85 -14.69
C ASP A 191 -3.25 44.80 -14.21
N GLY A 192 -3.24 45.15 -12.92
CA GLY A 192 -4.22 46.09 -12.32
C GLY A 192 -5.51 45.45 -11.80
N HIS A 193 -5.74 44.15 -12.02
CA HIS A 193 -6.91 43.44 -11.47
C HIS A 193 -6.83 43.24 -9.94
N PHE A 194 -5.63 43.28 -9.36
CA PHE A 194 -5.39 43.24 -7.92
C PHE A 194 -4.03 43.86 -7.58
N ASP A 195 -3.72 43.99 -6.28
CA ASP A 195 -2.43 44.47 -5.79
C ASP A 195 -1.32 43.42 -5.98
N PHE A 196 -0.96 43.22 -7.26
CA PHE A 196 -0.05 42.16 -7.70
C PHE A 196 1.32 42.28 -7.04
N GLU A 197 1.92 43.48 -7.04
CA GLU A 197 3.28 43.67 -6.55
C GLU A 197 3.37 43.35 -5.05
N LYS A 198 2.38 43.78 -4.26
CA LYS A 198 2.33 43.46 -2.84
C LYS A 198 2.08 41.98 -2.62
N SER A 199 1.01 41.42 -3.16
CA SER A 199 0.59 40.05 -2.85
C SER A 199 1.57 39.00 -3.38
N VAL A 200 2.02 39.14 -4.63
CA VAL A 200 3.00 38.24 -5.23
C VAL A 200 4.39 38.48 -4.62
N GLY A 201 4.72 39.72 -4.25
CA GLY A 201 5.96 40.05 -3.54
C GLY A 201 6.04 39.42 -2.15
N GLU A 202 4.97 39.48 -1.36
CA GLU A 202 4.86 38.81 -0.06
C GLU A 202 5.02 37.30 -0.21
N ARG A 203 4.40 36.70 -1.24
CA ARG A 203 4.60 35.28 -1.59
C ARG A 203 6.05 34.97 -1.90
N ASP A 204 6.67 35.77 -2.75
CA ASP A 204 8.06 35.57 -3.17
C ASP A 204 9.05 35.64 -2.01
N GLN A 205 8.83 36.54 -1.06
CA GLN A 205 9.61 36.58 0.19
C GLN A 205 9.48 35.26 0.97
N ARG A 206 8.28 34.69 1.06
CA ARG A 206 8.05 33.42 1.77
C ARG A 206 8.68 32.23 1.04
N PHE A 207 8.58 32.18 -0.29
CA PHE A 207 9.07 31.05 -1.08
C PHE A 207 10.54 31.17 -1.51
N GLY A 208 11.14 32.35 -1.39
CA GLY A 208 12.50 32.64 -1.88
C GLY A 208 12.57 32.67 -3.41
N THR A 209 11.50 33.17 -4.05
CA THR A 209 11.34 33.32 -5.50
C THR A 209 11.35 34.80 -5.91
N ASP A 210 11.32 35.06 -7.22
CA ASP A 210 11.23 36.41 -7.78
C ASP A 210 10.41 36.37 -9.08
N TRP A 211 9.19 36.89 -9.01
CA TRP A 211 8.22 36.91 -10.10
C TRP A 211 8.71 37.76 -11.28
N ARG A 212 9.52 38.79 -11.05
CA ARG A 212 10.10 39.61 -12.14
C ARG A 212 11.09 38.78 -12.94
N LYS A 213 11.92 38.00 -12.25
CA LYS A 213 12.82 37.04 -12.89
C LYS A 213 12.03 35.95 -13.62
N LYS A 214 10.95 35.42 -13.04
CA LYS A 214 10.08 34.44 -13.72
C LYS A 214 9.44 35.02 -14.98
N LYS A 215 8.89 36.24 -14.91
CA LYS A 215 8.33 36.97 -16.07
C LYS A 215 9.36 37.10 -17.18
N GLN A 216 10.60 37.49 -16.84
CA GLN A 216 11.70 37.57 -17.80
C GLN A 216 12.06 36.22 -18.43
N LEU A 217 12.18 35.15 -17.63
CA LEU A 217 12.51 33.81 -18.11
C LEU A 217 11.43 33.20 -19.02
N ARG A 218 10.19 33.66 -18.88
CA ARG A 218 9.01 33.13 -19.58
C ARG A 218 8.55 34.02 -20.74
N GLN A 219 9.29 35.09 -21.04
CA GLN A 219 8.96 36.00 -22.15
C GLN A 219 8.87 35.26 -23.49
N ASP A 220 9.69 34.24 -23.69
CA ASP A 220 9.80 33.47 -24.95
C ASP A 220 8.83 32.29 -25.03
N ILE A 221 8.01 32.06 -24.00
CA ILE A 221 6.93 31.06 -24.06
C ILE A 221 5.84 31.60 -24.99
N GLU A 222 5.52 30.84 -26.04
CA GLU A 222 4.46 31.15 -27.00
C GLU A 222 3.09 31.21 -26.31
N GLU A 223 2.36 32.29 -26.54
CA GLU A 223 1.01 32.46 -25.99
C GLU A 223 -0.01 31.76 -26.90
N PRO A 224 -0.80 30.82 -26.37
CA PRO A 224 -1.86 30.19 -27.13
C PRO A 224 -2.98 31.19 -27.41
N LYS A 225 -3.70 31.00 -28.51
CA LYS A 225 -4.96 31.72 -28.74
C LYS A 225 -5.99 31.26 -27.70
N ILE A 226 -6.38 32.17 -26.82
CA ILE A 226 -7.44 31.93 -25.83
C ILE A 226 -8.79 31.92 -26.55
N HIS A 227 -9.65 30.96 -26.21
CA HIS A 227 -10.99 30.85 -26.76
C HIS A 227 -11.90 31.98 -26.23
N ASP A 228 -12.83 32.46 -27.06
CA ASP A 228 -13.65 33.64 -26.74
C ASP A 228 -14.59 33.44 -25.54
N ASP A 229 -15.00 32.20 -25.26
CA ASP A 229 -15.83 31.86 -24.10
C ASP A 229 -15.04 31.74 -22.78
N ALA A 230 -13.71 31.63 -22.80
CA ALA A 230 -12.90 31.53 -21.58
C ALA A 230 -12.73 32.89 -20.91
N ASP A 231 -12.35 32.88 -19.63
CA ASP A 231 -12.13 34.11 -18.85
C ASP A 231 -13.39 35.01 -18.79
N PHE A 232 -14.56 34.38 -18.85
CA PHE A 232 -15.85 35.06 -19.04
C PHE A 232 -16.12 36.13 -17.98
N THR A 233 -15.75 35.89 -16.71
CA THR A 233 -15.87 36.85 -15.60
C THR A 233 -15.33 38.24 -15.96
N TRP A 234 -14.15 38.32 -16.55
CA TRP A 234 -13.51 39.60 -16.89
C TRP A 234 -14.15 40.23 -18.13
N LYS A 235 -14.59 39.41 -19.08
CA LYS A 235 -15.30 39.86 -20.28
C LYS A 235 -16.68 40.42 -19.94
N SER A 236 -17.43 39.79 -19.02
CA SER A 236 -18.72 40.29 -18.56
C SER A 236 -18.60 41.59 -17.78
N LEU A 237 -17.56 41.75 -16.96
CA LEU A 237 -17.30 43.01 -16.27
C LEU A 237 -16.96 44.15 -17.23
N SER A 238 -16.22 43.86 -18.30
CA SER A 238 -15.90 44.86 -19.33
C SER A 238 -17.18 45.38 -19.99
N ILE A 239 -18.13 44.48 -20.30
CA ILE A 239 -19.44 44.82 -20.84
C ILE A 239 -20.29 45.62 -19.83
N ILE A 240 -20.28 45.23 -18.55
CA ILE A 240 -21.03 45.94 -17.50
C ILE A 240 -20.43 47.32 -17.23
N ALA A 241 -19.10 47.47 -17.20
CA ALA A 241 -18.43 48.75 -16.98
C ALA A 241 -18.67 49.73 -18.14
N GLU A 242 -18.75 49.26 -19.38
CA GLU A 242 -19.20 50.06 -20.52
C GLU A 242 -20.64 50.57 -20.30
N PHE A 243 -21.55 49.72 -19.81
CA PHE A 243 -22.93 50.09 -19.46
C PHE A 243 -23.06 50.98 -18.20
N GLU A 244 -22.24 50.78 -17.17
CA GLU A 244 -22.27 51.55 -15.91
C GLU A 244 -21.55 52.89 -16.01
N SER A 245 -20.60 53.05 -16.93
CA SER A 245 -20.04 54.35 -17.29
C SER A 245 -21.11 55.32 -17.85
N GLU A 246 -22.30 54.80 -18.17
CA GLU A 246 -23.48 55.58 -18.58
C GLU A 246 -24.46 55.90 -17.42
N ALA A 247 -24.18 55.52 -16.14
CA ALA A 247 -25.10 55.75 -15.01
C ALA A 247 -24.43 56.34 -13.73
N PRO A 248 -25.06 57.28 -12.97
CA PRO A 248 -24.41 57.98 -11.84
C PRO A 248 -24.64 57.31 -10.47
N GLY A 249 -23.60 57.28 -9.63
CA GLY A 249 -23.52 56.48 -8.39
C GLY A 249 -23.71 57.19 -7.04
N HIS A 250 -23.69 56.39 -5.95
CA HIS A 250 -23.52 56.82 -4.55
C HIS A 250 -22.97 55.66 -3.67
N GLY A 251 -21.96 55.95 -2.83
CA GLY A 251 -21.31 55.00 -1.91
C GLY A 251 -21.56 55.29 -0.42
N LEU A 252 -21.09 54.44 0.51
CA LEU A 252 -21.12 54.62 1.97
C LEU A 252 -20.03 53.81 2.72
N SER A 253 -19.61 54.30 3.90
CA SER A 253 -18.37 54.00 4.67
C SER A 253 -18.50 53.12 5.93
N SER A 254 -17.36 52.67 6.49
CA SER A 254 -17.16 51.75 7.65
C SER A 254 -16.90 52.42 9.03
N ALA A 255 -17.07 51.67 10.15
CA ALA A 255 -16.61 52.03 11.51
C ALA A 255 -16.03 50.83 12.31
N ALA A 256 -15.05 51.07 13.20
CA ALA A 256 -14.29 50.08 13.97
C ALA A 256 -14.24 50.36 15.50
N GLY A 257 -14.06 49.33 16.34
CA GLY A 257 -13.97 49.43 17.81
C GLY A 257 -12.96 48.44 18.46
N LYS A 258 -12.32 48.87 19.57
CA LYS A 258 -11.17 48.24 20.29
C LYS A 258 -11.60 47.42 21.54
N VAL A 259 -10.77 46.46 21.99
CA VAL A 259 -10.81 45.84 23.35
C VAL A 259 -9.39 45.54 23.89
N ALA A 260 -9.21 45.61 25.23
CA ALA A 260 -7.97 45.56 26.01
C ALA A 260 -7.62 44.16 26.60
N ILE A 261 -6.37 43.97 27.04
CA ILE A 261 -5.78 42.70 27.53
C ILE A 261 -5.31 42.85 28.99
N ALA A 262 -5.47 41.79 29.80
CA ALA A 262 -4.93 41.66 31.17
C ALA A 262 -3.94 40.48 31.27
N ASN A 263 -2.87 40.64 32.07
CA ASN A 263 -1.75 39.70 32.24
C ASN A 263 -1.91 38.79 33.48
N TYR A 264 -1.47 37.52 33.38
CA TYR A 264 -1.24 36.60 34.51
C TYR A 264 0.11 35.88 34.35
N SER A 265 0.79 35.56 35.47
CA SER A 265 2.20 35.14 35.53
C SER A 265 2.47 33.72 35.03
N TYR A 266 3.54 33.58 34.25
CA TYR A 266 3.80 32.46 33.33
C TYR A 266 4.72 31.34 33.87
N SER A 267 5.33 31.47 35.05
CA SER A 267 6.51 30.64 35.40
C SER A 267 6.22 29.31 36.12
N GLN A 268 5.16 29.18 36.92
CA GLN A 268 4.90 27.94 37.70
C GLN A 268 4.07 26.89 36.94
N ALA A 269 3.32 27.30 35.91
CA ALA A 269 2.57 26.37 35.06
C ALA A 269 3.45 25.66 34.02
N ILE A 270 4.62 26.21 33.69
CA ILE A 270 5.52 25.68 32.66
C ILE A 270 6.24 24.41 33.12
N ASP A 271 6.73 24.35 34.36
CA ASP A 271 7.52 23.19 34.81
C ASP A 271 6.66 21.94 35.03
N LEU A 272 5.45 22.09 35.62
CA LEU A 272 4.47 20.99 35.73
C LEU A 272 3.96 20.52 34.35
N SER A 273 3.82 21.44 33.40
CA SER A 273 3.48 21.12 32.00
C SER A 273 4.59 20.36 31.29
N ARG A 274 5.86 20.63 31.60
CA ARG A 274 6.99 20.03 30.89
C ARG A 274 7.23 18.59 31.32
N ASP A 275 7.14 18.29 32.61
CA ASP A 275 7.27 16.91 33.12
C ASP A 275 6.10 16.02 32.67
N SER A 276 4.87 16.56 32.61
CA SER A 276 3.71 15.87 32.01
C SER A 276 3.92 15.60 30.52
N MET A 277 4.40 16.59 29.77
CA MET A 277 4.60 16.47 28.33
C MET A 277 5.75 15.51 27.98
N ASP A 278 6.79 15.44 28.82
CA ASP A 278 7.88 14.47 28.66
C ASP A 278 7.43 13.03 28.94
N ALA A 279 6.52 12.82 29.91
CA ALA A 279 5.88 11.54 30.16
C ALA A 279 4.98 11.12 28.98
N ASP A 280 4.14 12.02 28.47
CA ASP A 280 3.26 11.78 27.31
C ASP A 280 4.07 11.44 26.05
N ILE A 281 5.20 12.12 25.81
CA ILE A 281 6.10 11.83 24.69
C ILE A 281 6.75 10.45 24.86
N ALA A 282 7.10 10.04 26.08
CA ALA A 282 7.67 8.73 26.33
C ALA A 282 6.66 7.61 26.08
N GLU A 283 5.40 7.80 26.50
CA GLU A 283 4.29 6.89 26.24
C GLU A 283 3.96 6.78 24.74
N LEU A 284 3.83 7.91 24.04
CA LEU A 284 3.61 7.94 22.58
C LEU A 284 4.74 7.25 21.80
N LYS A 285 6.00 7.41 22.23
CA LYS A 285 7.13 6.70 21.61
C LYS A 285 7.04 5.19 21.80
N LYS A 286 6.58 4.75 22.98
CA LYS A 286 6.36 3.33 23.27
C LYS A 286 5.26 2.77 22.35
N GLU A 287 4.14 3.48 22.25
CA GLU A 287 3.00 3.07 21.42
C GLU A 287 3.34 3.03 19.91
N VAL A 288 4.01 4.06 19.38
CA VAL A 288 4.50 4.05 17.98
C VAL A 288 5.47 2.89 17.73
N SER A 289 6.31 2.54 18.71
CA SER A 289 7.20 1.37 18.59
C SER A 289 6.42 0.06 18.56
N LEU A 290 5.34 -0.07 19.34
CA LEU A 290 4.48 -1.25 19.34
C LEU A 290 3.73 -1.38 18.00
N LEU A 291 3.11 -0.29 17.52
CA LEU A 291 2.40 -0.28 16.24
C LEU A 291 3.31 -0.60 15.06
N ARG A 292 4.56 -0.12 15.05
CA ARG A 292 5.53 -0.47 14.01
C ARG A 292 5.90 -1.95 14.01
N LYS A 293 6.05 -2.55 15.19
CA LYS A 293 6.31 -3.99 15.32
C LYS A 293 5.12 -4.78 14.80
N GLU A 294 3.90 -4.39 15.15
CA GLU A 294 2.68 -5.06 14.72
C GLU A 294 2.45 -4.94 13.21
N LEU A 295 2.67 -3.75 12.63
CA LEU A 295 2.61 -3.55 11.18
C LEU A 295 3.63 -4.44 10.44
N SER A 296 4.86 -4.53 10.95
CA SER A 296 5.88 -5.41 10.38
C SER A 296 5.42 -6.86 10.42
N ARG A 297 4.85 -7.31 11.54
CA ARG A 297 4.34 -8.67 11.75
C ARG A 297 3.23 -9.01 10.73
N VAL A 298 2.21 -8.17 10.62
CA VAL A 298 1.09 -8.38 9.67
C VAL A 298 1.56 -8.32 8.21
N SER A 299 2.47 -7.40 7.89
CA SER A 299 3.09 -7.33 6.56
C SER A 299 3.86 -8.63 6.26
N ASP A 300 4.59 -9.16 7.23
CA ASP A 300 5.36 -10.39 7.07
C ASP A 300 4.46 -11.62 6.93
N GLU A 301 3.34 -11.71 7.66
CA GLU A 301 2.35 -12.77 7.45
C GLU A 301 1.81 -12.77 6.02
N ALA A 302 1.50 -11.58 5.49
CA ALA A 302 1.03 -11.41 4.12
C ALA A 302 2.10 -11.80 3.10
N GLU A 303 3.37 -11.48 3.34
CA GLU A 303 4.48 -11.93 2.48
C GLU A 303 4.67 -13.43 2.53
N VAL A 304 4.67 -14.06 3.71
CA VAL A 304 4.80 -15.52 3.86
C VAL A 304 3.68 -16.26 3.14
N ARG A 305 2.43 -15.79 3.26
CA ARG A 305 1.29 -16.31 2.48
C ARG A 305 1.57 -16.24 0.97
N LYS A 306 2.03 -15.09 0.48
CA LYS A 306 2.39 -14.90 -0.93
C LYS A 306 3.55 -15.81 -1.37
N VAL A 307 4.55 -16.03 -0.52
CA VAL A 307 5.64 -16.97 -0.80
C VAL A 307 5.08 -18.38 -1.00
N HIS A 308 4.17 -18.84 -0.13
CA HIS A 308 3.58 -20.17 -0.28
C HIS A 308 2.74 -20.31 -1.57
N PHE A 309 1.94 -19.31 -1.92
CA PHE A 309 1.17 -19.34 -3.18
C PHE A 309 2.07 -19.30 -4.42
N LYS A 310 3.15 -18.51 -4.40
CA LYS A 310 4.16 -18.51 -5.49
C LYS A 310 4.79 -19.89 -5.66
N TYR A 311 5.08 -20.59 -4.56
CA TYR A 311 5.58 -21.96 -4.60
C TYR A 311 4.59 -22.88 -5.34
N GLY A 312 3.28 -22.79 -5.03
CA GLY A 312 2.24 -23.54 -5.74
C GLY A 312 2.23 -23.26 -7.24
N TYR A 313 2.25 -21.98 -7.64
CA TYR A 313 2.25 -21.62 -9.06
C TYR A 313 3.46 -22.15 -9.84
N TYR A 314 4.66 -22.15 -9.25
CA TYR A 314 5.84 -22.74 -9.89
C TYR A 314 5.75 -24.27 -9.93
N LEU A 315 5.29 -24.89 -8.84
CA LEU A 315 5.14 -26.34 -8.75
C LEU A 315 4.15 -26.89 -9.78
N ASP A 316 2.99 -26.23 -9.95
CA ASP A 316 1.95 -26.58 -10.92
C ASP A 316 2.45 -26.61 -12.36
N LYS A 317 3.45 -25.79 -12.66
CA LYS A 317 4.04 -25.70 -13.99
C LYS A 317 5.35 -26.45 -14.11
N CYS A 318 5.67 -27.32 -13.15
CA CYS A 318 6.90 -28.12 -13.15
C CYS A 318 8.17 -27.25 -13.28
N LEU A 319 8.11 -26.01 -12.75
CA LEU A 319 9.21 -25.05 -12.70
C LEU A 319 10.06 -25.32 -11.45
N TYR A 320 10.71 -26.48 -11.45
CA TYR A 320 11.42 -27.03 -10.29
C TYR A 320 12.69 -26.26 -9.93
N ASN A 321 13.36 -25.62 -10.89
CA ASN A 321 14.50 -24.75 -10.60
C ASN A 321 14.06 -23.57 -9.72
N GLU A 322 12.96 -22.94 -10.09
CA GLU A 322 12.35 -21.82 -9.39
C GLU A 322 11.90 -22.25 -7.99
N VAL A 323 11.26 -23.43 -7.88
CA VAL A 323 10.88 -24.01 -6.58
C VAL A 323 12.11 -24.21 -5.67
N VAL A 324 13.19 -24.78 -6.19
CA VAL A 324 14.42 -25.01 -5.41
C VAL A 324 15.05 -23.70 -4.92
N ASP A 325 15.03 -22.65 -5.75
CA ASP A 325 15.60 -21.36 -5.41
C ASP A 325 14.81 -20.62 -4.32
N MET A 326 13.54 -20.98 -4.09
CA MET A 326 12.72 -20.43 -3.00
C MET A 326 13.10 -20.94 -1.61
N TYR A 327 13.85 -22.03 -1.50
CA TYR A 327 14.29 -22.56 -0.21
C TYR A 327 15.43 -21.74 0.40
N ALA A 328 15.43 -21.64 1.73
CA ALA A 328 16.51 -21.08 2.52
C ALA A 328 17.83 -21.81 2.23
N ASP A 329 18.94 -21.07 2.29
CA ASP A 329 20.27 -21.65 2.15
C ASP A 329 20.83 -22.18 3.49
N HIS A 330 20.06 -21.98 4.57
CA HIS A 330 20.33 -22.49 5.91
C HIS A 330 20.57 -24.03 5.91
N PRO A 331 21.59 -24.53 6.64
CA PRO A 331 21.94 -25.96 6.67
C PRO A 331 20.82 -26.86 7.20
N ASP A 332 19.98 -26.32 8.08
CA ASP A 332 18.82 -27.04 8.63
C ASP A 332 17.58 -27.03 7.72
N ALA A 333 17.64 -26.42 6.53
CA ALA A 333 16.53 -26.42 5.61
C ALA A 333 16.22 -27.86 5.16
N TYR A 334 14.95 -28.22 5.03
CA TYR A 334 14.58 -29.53 4.54
C TYR A 334 13.17 -29.57 3.97
N VAL A 335 12.89 -30.64 3.21
CA VAL A 335 11.55 -31.03 2.79
C VAL A 335 11.19 -32.39 3.36
N GLU A 336 10.07 -32.47 4.05
CA GLU A 336 9.42 -33.72 4.41
C GLU A 336 8.27 -34.00 3.44
N PHE A 337 8.36 -35.14 2.76
CA PHE A 337 7.38 -35.57 1.77
C PHE A 337 7.25 -37.10 1.80
N LEU A 338 6.03 -37.60 1.95
CA LEU A 338 5.69 -39.02 1.87
C LEU A 338 6.64 -39.91 2.70
N GLY A 339 6.69 -39.68 4.02
CA GLY A 339 7.49 -40.50 4.93
C GLY A 339 9.00 -40.37 4.74
N SER A 340 9.45 -39.25 4.16
CA SER A 340 10.86 -39.01 3.83
C SER A 340 11.29 -37.61 4.26
N ARG A 341 12.59 -37.42 4.53
CA ARG A 341 13.21 -36.11 4.73
C ARG A 341 14.39 -35.89 3.78
N TYR A 342 14.36 -34.78 3.07
CA TYR A 342 15.41 -34.31 2.15
C TYR A 342 16.09 -33.08 2.75
N ARG A 343 17.34 -33.22 3.18
CA ARG A 343 18.10 -32.23 3.95
C ARG A 343 18.94 -31.31 3.06
N GLY A 344 18.93 -30.04 3.43
CA GLY A 344 19.65 -28.96 2.79
C GLY A 344 19.28 -28.77 1.32
N LYS A 345 19.92 -27.80 0.69
CA LYS A 345 19.70 -27.50 -0.73
C LYS A 345 19.98 -28.71 -1.64
N ALA A 346 20.93 -29.57 -1.26
CA ALA A 346 21.28 -30.77 -2.01
C ALA A 346 20.15 -31.82 -2.00
N GLY A 347 19.59 -32.15 -0.84
CA GLY A 347 18.45 -33.06 -0.73
C GLY A 347 17.22 -32.50 -1.43
N ILE A 348 16.94 -31.22 -1.25
CA ILE A 348 15.82 -30.51 -1.89
C ILE A 348 15.93 -30.61 -3.42
N LYS A 349 17.13 -30.41 -3.99
CA LYS A 349 17.38 -30.63 -5.43
C LYS A 349 17.14 -32.07 -5.87
N ARG A 350 17.55 -33.08 -5.07
CA ARG A 350 17.27 -34.49 -5.39
C ARG A 350 15.77 -34.78 -5.47
N LEU A 351 14.96 -34.17 -4.61
CA LEU A 351 13.51 -34.32 -4.67
C LEU A 351 12.91 -33.65 -5.91
N TYR A 352 13.12 -32.35 -6.09
CA TYR A 352 12.44 -31.58 -7.14
C TYR A 352 13.05 -31.81 -8.52
N ASN A 353 14.36 -31.58 -8.70
CA ASN A 353 15.04 -31.74 -9.99
C ASN A 353 15.38 -33.20 -10.30
N GLY A 354 15.63 -34.01 -9.28
CA GLY A 354 15.89 -35.43 -9.46
C GLY A 354 14.59 -36.19 -9.71
N ARG A 355 13.84 -36.44 -8.64
CA ARG A 355 12.67 -37.31 -8.65
C ARG A 355 11.51 -36.72 -9.44
N PHE A 356 11.00 -35.53 -9.10
CA PHE A 356 9.79 -34.99 -9.72
C PHE A 356 9.99 -34.59 -11.18
N GLN A 357 11.04 -33.82 -11.48
CA GLN A 357 11.35 -33.38 -12.84
C GLN A 357 11.58 -34.56 -13.79
N SER A 358 12.31 -35.59 -13.37
CA SER A 358 12.53 -36.78 -14.20
C SER A 358 11.23 -37.58 -14.40
N THR A 359 10.39 -37.68 -13.37
CA THR A 359 9.18 -38.52 -13.40
C THR A 359 8.04 -37.88 -14.20
N PHE A 360 7.79 -36.59 -14.01
CA PHE A 360 6.59 -35.93 -14.55
C PHE A 360 6.81 -35.27 -15.90
N VAL A 361 8.04 -34.82 -16.19
CA VAL A 361 8.34 -34.01 -17.37
C VAL A 361 9.65 -34.40 -18.06
N ASN A 362 10.16 -35.59 -17.75
CA ASN A 362 11.34 -36.19 -18.38
C ASN A 362 12.57 -35.24 -18.40
N GLY A 363 12.86 -34.62 -17.26
CA GLY A 363 14.02 -33.75 -17.09
C GLY A 363 13.83 -32.29 -17.54
N ARG A 364 12.65 -31.93 -18.07
CA ARG A 364 12.36 -30.54 -18.49
C ARG A 364 12.05 -29.64 -17.29
N ASN A 365 12.53 -28.40 -17.29
CA ASN A 365 12.00 -27.36 -16.40
C ASN A 365 10.83 -26.64 -17.09
N GLY A 366 9.62 -26.84 -16.59
CA GLY A 366 8.40 -26.31 -17.20
C GLY A 366 7.42 -27.40 -17.66
N PRO A 367 6.21 -27.00 -18.10
CA PRO A 367 5.15 -27.95 -18.43
C PRO A 367 5.44 -28.71 -19.72
N VAL A 368 4.79 -29.87 -19.85
CA VAL A 368 4.71 -30.67 -21.08
C VAL A 368 3.27 -30.74 -21.55
N HIS A 369 3.07 -30.85 -22.87
CA HIS A 369 1.73 -30.93 -23.44
C HIS A 369 0.98 -32.15 -22.89
N GLY A 370 -0.27 -31.95 -22.45
CA GLY A 370 -1.14 -33.02 -22.01
C GLY A 370 -0.90 -33.55 -20.59
N PHE A 371 -0.01 -32.95 -19.80
CA PHE A 371 0.13 -33.25 -18.36
C PHE A 371 -0.50 -32.12 -17.53
N LEU A 372 -1.39 -32.50 -16.61
CA LEU A 372 -2.03 -31.61 -15.64
C LEU A 372 -1.40 -31.86 -14.26
N LEU A 373 -1.05 -30.78 -13.58
CA LEU A 373 -0.65 -30.76 -12.18
C LEU A 373 -1.07 -29.40 -11.61
N ASP A 374 -2.05 -29.39 -10.71
CA ASP A 374 -2.50 -28.17 -10.04
C ASP A 374 -2.63 -28.42 -8.53
N HIS A 375 -2.14 -27.48 -7.71
CA HIS A 375 -2.16 -27.50 -6.26
C HIS A 375 -2.98 -26.32 -5.75
N ILE A 376 -4.27 -26.55 -5.49
CA ILE A 376 -5.13 -25.52 -4.91
C ILE A 376 -4.83 -25.43 -3.41
N MET A 377 -4.21 -24.32 -3.03
CA MET A 377 -3.78 -24.03 -1.67
C MET A 377 -4.76 -23.08 -0.99
N MET A 378 -5.32 -23.48 0.16
CA MET A 378 -6.41 -22.77 0.82
C MET A 378 -6.42 -22.92 2.34
N GLN A 379 -7.24 -22.12 3.02
CA GLN A 379 -7.45 -22.15 4.47
C GLN A 379 -6.12 -22.00 5.24
N ASP A 380 -5.43 -20.89 5.02
CA ASP A 380 -4.14 -20.65 5.64
C ASP A 380 -4.25 -20.04 7.04
N ILE A 381 -3.30 -20.40 7.89
CA ILE A 381 -2.98 -19.72 9.15
C ILE A 381 -1.48 -19.46 9.11
N VAL A 382 -1.10 -18.19 9.24
CA VAL A 382 0.29 -17.73 9.18
C VAL A 382 0.60 -16.97 10.46
N ASP A 383 1.64 -17.40 11.17
CA ASP A 383 2.14 -16.73 12.36
C ASP A 383 3.60 -16.33 12.14
N VAL A 384 3.94 -15.09 12.46
CA VAL A 384 5.33 -14.57 12.41
C VAL A 384 5.83 -14.37 13.83
N ASP A 385 7.07 -14.78 14.09
CA ASP A 385 7.69 -14.63 15.40
C ASP A 385 7.96 -13.15 15.75
N PRO A 386 8.11 -12.79 17.05
CA PRO A 386 8.35 -11.41 17.46
C PRO A 386 9.61 -10.77 16.86
N SER A 387 10.60 -11.58 16.44
CA SER A 387 11.79 -11.07 15.77
C SER A 387 11.56 -10.66 14.31
N GLY A 388 10.46 -11.12 13.69
CA GLY A 388 10.16 -10.88 12.28
C GLY A 388 11.13 -11.60 11.33
N THR A 389 11.74 -12.69 11.78
CA THR A 389 12.73 -13.46 11.00
C THR A 389 12.36 -14.92 10.80
N HIS A 390 11.41 -15.43 11.57
CA HIS A 390 10.90 -16.80 11.48
C HIS A 390 9.37 -16.78 11.42
N ALA A 391 8.78 -17.69 10.66
CA ALA A 391 7.33 -17.80 10.56
C ALA A 391 6.88 -19.24 10.42
N TRP A 392 5.60 -19.47 10.71
CA TRP A 392 4.90 -20.73 10.53
C TRP A 392 3.72 -20.53 9.58
N CYS A 393 3.42 -21.57 8.80
CA CYS A 393 2.21 -21.58 7.98
C CYS A 393 1.59 -22.96 7.99
N ARG A 394 0.31 -23.01 8.36
CA ARG A 394 -0.56 -24.16 8.16
C ARG A 394 -1.43 -23.90 6.95
N MET A 395 -1.53 -24.83 6.01
CA MET A 395 -2.34 -24.66 4.80
C MET A 395 -2.82 -25.99 4.23
N ARG A 396 -4.05 -26.03 3.70
CA ARG A 396 -4.54 -27.22 2.99
C ARG A 396 -4.15 -27.16 1.52
N ALA A 397 -3.81 -28.32 0.97
CA ALA A 397 -3.60 -28.51 -0.45
C ALA A 397 -4.62 -29.53 -0.99
N LEU A 398 -5.34 -29.12 -2.04
CA LEU A 398 -6.09 -30.03 -2.90
C LEU A 398 -5.38 -30.07 -4.25
N MET A 399 -4.83 -31.23 -4.56
CA MET A 399 -4.06 -31.51 -5.75
C MET A 399 -4.88 -32.29 -6.77
N GLN A 400 -4.72 -31.93 -8.02
CA GLN A 400 -5.28 -32.63 -9.17
C GLN A 400 -4.17 -32.87 -10.18
N ALA A 401 -4.03 -34.11 -10.61
CA ALA A 401 -3.03 -34.43 -11.60
C ALA A 401 -3.46 -35.57 -12.52
N GLY A 402 -2.90 -35.57 -13.72
CA GLY A 402 -3.34 -36.51 -14.74
C GLY A 402 -2.74 -36.24 -16.11
N THR A 403 -3.09 -37.11 -17.03
CA THR A 403 -2.73 -36.97 -18.45
C THR A 403 -3.98 -36.87 -19.30
N HIS A 404 -3.93 -35.98 -20.30
CA HIS A 404 -4.97 -35.86 -21.30
C HIS A 404 -4.92 -37.06 -22.26
N LYS A 405 -6.08 -37.47 -22.80
CA LYS A 405 -6.19 -38.62 -23.72
C LYS A 405 -5.28 -38.50 -24.95
N SER A 406 -4.97 -37.28 -25.40
CA SER A 406 -4.10 -37.04 -26.58
C SER A 406 -2.67 -37.53 -26.40
N VAL A 407 -2.19 -37.73 -25.17
CA VAL A 407 -0.83 -38.18 -24.88
C VAL A 407 -0.78 -39.58 -24.28
N ARG A 408 -1.89 -40.33 -24.29
CA ARG A 408 -1.95 -41.69 -23.73
C ARG A 408 -0.89 -42.62 -24.30
N ASP A 409 -0.62 -42.53 -25.60
CA ASP A 409 0.27 -43.47 -26.28
C ASP A 409 1.73 -42.98 -26.31
N THR A 410 2.00 -41.75 -25.84
CA THR A 410 3.33 -41.11 -25.85
C THR A 410 3.87 -40.78 -24.46
N HIS A 411 3.01 -40.61 -23.46
CA HIS A 411 3.39 -40.35 -22.08
C HIS A 411 3.61 -41.68 -21.32
N PRO A 412 4.70 -41.85 -20.56
CA PRO A 412 5.05 -43.14 -19.92
C PRO A 412 3.99 -43.63 -18.91
N ARG A 413 3.16 -42.73 -18.39
CA ARG A 413 2.06 -43.05 -17.46
C ARG A 413 0.73 -43.39 -18.16
N GLY A 414 0.65 -43.33 -19.49
CA GLY A 414 -0.59 -43.58 -20.21
C GLY A 414 -1.65 -42.50 -19.94
N HIS A 415 -2.92 -42.90 -19.94
CA HIS A 415 -4.06 -42.09 -19.51
C HIS A 415 -4.35 -42.39 -18.03
N VAL A 416 -4.22 -41.39 -17.17
CA VAL A 416 -4.41 -41.51 -15.71
C VAL A 416 -4.93 -40.20 -15.13
N GLN A 417 -5.77 -40.26 -14.10
CA GLN A 417 -6.29 -39.12 -13.36
C GLN A 417 -6.34 -39.44 -11.87
N TRP A 418 -5.81 -38.56 -11.03
CA TRP A 418 -5.86 -38.75 -9.59
C TRP A 418 -5.95 -37.42 -8.85
N TRP A 419 -6.52 -37.50 -7.67
CA TRP A 419 -6.62 -36.42 -6.71
C TRP A 419 -5.75 -36.72 -5.51
N GLU A 420 -5.29 -35.67 -4.86
CA GLU A 420 -4.52 -35.75 -3.63
C GLU A 420 -4.98 -34.65 -2.69
N GLY A 421 -5.14 -34.97 -1.42
CA GLY A 421 -5.41 -34.00 -0.38
C GLY A 421 -4.36 -34.12 0.69
N GLY A 422 -3.88 -32.99 1.20
CA GLY A 422 -2.94 -32.99 2.30
C GLY A 422 -2.82 -31.64 2.97
N LEU A 423 -1.89 -31.56 3.91
CA LEU A 423 -1.69 -30.40 4.76
C LEU A 423 -0.21 -30.04 4.81
N TYR A 424 0.05 -28.75 4.66
CA TYR A 424 1.31 -28.13 4.96
C TYR A 424 1.34 -27.64 6.40
N GLU A 425 2.44 -27.90 7.10
CA GLU A 425 2.74 -27.38 8.44
C GLU A 425 4.21 -26.94 8.48
N ASN A 426 4.44 -25.77 7.90
CA ASN A 426 5.75 -25.34 7.42
C ASN A 426 6.36 -24.25 8.30
N GLU A 427 7.69 -24.16 8.26
CA GLU A 427 8.46 -23.04 8.81
C GLU A 427 9.15 -22.27 7.67
N TYR A 428 9.28 -20.95 7.85
CA TYR A 428 9.91 -20.02 6.92
C TYR A 428 10.97 -19.21 7.64
N LEU A 429 11.99 -18.83 6.89
CA LEU A 429 13.11 -18.03 7.40
C LEU A 429 13.30 -16.80 6.50
N LYS A 430 13.55 -15.64 7.10
CA LYS A 430 13.85 -14.41 6.40
C LYS A 430 15.37 -14.26 6.24
N GLU A 431 15.87 -14.47 5.04
CA GLU A 431 17.29 -14.32 4.71
C GLU A 431 17.48 -13.06 3.87
N ASN A 432 18.33 -12.13 4.33
CA ASN A 432 18.61 -10.87 3.63
C ASN A 432 17.34 -10.07 3.24
N GLY A 433 16.33 -10.09 4.13
CA GLY A 433 15.06 -9.39 3.91
C GLY A 433 14.04 -10.15 3.05
N VAL A 434 14.35 -11.35 2.56
CA VAL A 434 13.46 -12.17 1.73
C VAL A 434 12.98 -13.40 2.50
N TRP A 435 11.67 -13.59 2.58
CA TRP A 435 11.07 -14.80 3.14
C TRP A 435 11.29 -16.01 2.22
N LYS A 436 11.80 -17.10 2.80
CA LYS A 436 12.15 -18.35 2.09
C LYS A 436 11.58 -19.58 2.81
N LEU A 437 11.36 -20.65 2.05
CA LEU A 437 10.92 -21.96 2.58
C LEU A 437 12.04 -22.58 3.41
N PHE A 438 11.79 -22.97 4.66
CA PHE A 438 12.85 -23.46 5.54
C PHE A 438 12.68 -24.93 5.94
N ARG A 439 11.74 -25.22 6.85
CA ARG A 439 11.38 -26.60 7.24
C ARG A 439 10.01 -26.89 6.67
N TYR A 440 10.00 -27.47 5.48
CA TYR A 440 8.81 -27.63 4.67
C TYR A 440 8.26 -29.04 4.82
N ARG A 441 7.09 -29.20 5.44
CA ARG A 441 6.50 -30.49 5.78
C ARG A 441 5.14 -30.61 5.11
N TYR A 442 5.06 -31.54 4.16
CA TYR A 442 3.80 -31.90 3.54
C TYR A 442 3.33 -33.27 4.06
N PHE A 443 2.15 -33.27 4.67
CA PHE A 443 1.44 -34.46 5.14
C PHE A 443 0.37 -34.83 4.10
N PRO A 444 0.63 -35.80 3.21
CA PRO A 444 -0.40 -36.30 2.32
C PRO A 444 -1.45 -37.03 3.17
N PHE A 445 -2.70 -36.56 3.16
CA PHE A 445 -3.78 -37.21 3.88
C PHE A 445 -4.39 -38.33 3.06
N TRP A 446 -4.61 -38.11 1.77
CA TRP A 446 -5.24 -39.10 0.91
C TRP A 446 -4.82 -38.89 -0.53
N HIS A 447 -4.74 -40.01 -1.26
CA HIS A 447 -4.74 -40.04 -2.71
C HIS A 447 -6.03 -40.70 -3.15
N ALA A 448 -6.52 -40.42 -4.35
CA ALA A 448 -7.63 -41.18 -4.93
C ALA A 448 -7.53 -41.19 -6.45
N GLU A 449 -7.91 -42.30 -7.07
CA GLU A 449 -8.24 -42.27 -8.50
C GLU A 449 -9.50 -41.41 -8.67
N PHE A 450 -9.51 -40.57 -9.71
CA PHE A 450 -10.64 -39.69 -9.96
C PHE A 450 -11.92 -40.48 -10.25
N GLU A 451 -11.78 -41.64 -10.91
CA GLU A 451 -12.86 -42.49 -11.37
C GLU A 451 -13.58 -43.25 -10.26
N THR A 452 -12.85 -43.66 -9.21
CA THR A 452 -13.38 -44.52 -8.14
C THR A 452 -13.59 -43.79 -6.82
N GLY A 453 -12.92 -42.65 -6.62
CA GLY A 453 -13.03 -41.84 -5.41
C GLY A 453 -12.22 -42.36 -4.22
N TRP A 454 -12.11 -41.53 -3.19
CA TRP A 454 -11.17 -41.74 -2.07
C TRP A 454 -11.50 -42.94 -1.17
N SER A 455 -12.76 -43.39 -1.11
CA SER A 455 -13.16 -44.53 -0.28
C SER A 455 -12.64 -45.87 -0.80
N LEU A 456 -12.27 -45.94 -2.08
CA LEU A 456 -11.74 -47.14 -2.74
C LEU A 456 -10.23 -47.04 -3.03
N THR A 457 -9.56 -46.08 -2.40
CA THR A 457 -8.11 -45.89 -2.51
C THR A 457 -7.39 -47.15 -2.07
N LYS A 458 -6.50 -47.64 -2.94
CA LYS A 458 -5.63 -48.77 -2.65
C LYS A 458 -4.67 -48.40 -1.51
N GLU A 459 -4.47 -49.33 -0.59
CA GLU A 459 -3.46 -49.16 0.46
C GLU A 459 -2.09 -48.87 -0.18
N ASN A 460 -1.35 -47.93 0.40
CA ASN A 460 -0.04 -47.51 -0.10
C ASN A 460 -0.08 -47.05 -1.58
N TYR A 461 -1.11 -46.28 -1.95
CA TYR A 461 -1.36 -45.80 -3.31
C TYR A 461 -0.10 -45.21 -3.96
N VAL A 462 0.60 -44.33 -3.23
CA VAL A 462 1.98 -43.96 -3.55
C VAL A 462 2.91 -44.71 -2.59
N PRO A 463 3.77 -45.60 -3.10
CA PRO A 463 4.64 -46.41 -2.25
C PRO A 463 5.60 -45.59 -1.39
N TRP A 464 5.67 -45.93 -0.10
CA TRP A 464 6.71 -45.41 0.78
C TRP A 464 8.12 -45.76 0.27
N PRO A 465 9.09 -44.84 0.35
CA PRO A 465 10.47 -45.16 0.02
C PRO A 465 11.07 -46.13 1.03
N THR A 466 11.95 -47.00 0.53
CA THR A 466 12.61 -48.06 1.29
C THR A 466 14.13 -47.90 1.36
N LYS A 467 14.69 -46.98 0.56
CA LYS A 467 16.14 -46.75 0.43
C LYS A 467 16.42 -45.26 0.54
N THR A 468 17.54 -44.91 1.17
CA THR A 468 18.03 -43.55 1.28
C THR A 468 19.12 -43.28 0.24
N PHE A 469 19.49 -42.02 0.10
CA PHE A 469 20.72 -41.63 -0.62
C PHE A 469 21.96 -42.12 0.17
N PRO A 470 22.99 -42.68 -0.50
CA PRO A 470 23.19 -42.75 -1.95
C PRO A 470 22.71 -44.04 -2.64
N GLU A 471 22.07 -44.98 -1.93
CA GLU A 471 21.61 -46.24 -2.53
C GLU A 471 20.52 -46.01 -3.60
N ASP A 472 19.57 -45.13 -3.31
CA ASP A 472 18.73 -44.48 -4.33
C ASP A 472 19.35 -43.12 -4.69
N PRO A 473 19.80 -42.90 -5.94
CA PRO A 473 20.35 -41.61 -6.38
C PRO A 473 19.39 -40.42 -6.18
N TRP A 474 18.08 -40.70 -6.17
CA TRP A 474 17.02 -39.71 -5.93
C TRP A 474 16.36 -39.89 -4.56
N GLY A 475 16.98 -40.69 -3.70
CA GLY A 475 16.47 -41.03 -2.38
C GLY A 475 16.56 -39.86 -1.40
N PRO A 476 15.77 -39.94 -0.32
CA PRO A 476 15.87 -39.00 0.79
C PRO A 476 17.15 -39.22 1.60
N ASP A 477 17.49 -38.25 2.45
CA ASP A 477 18.54 -38.43 3.45
C ASP A 477 18.06 -39.33 4.59
N GLU A 478 16.76 -39.26 4.92
CA GLU A 478 16.15 -40.04 6.00
C GLU A 478 14.76 -40.56 5.60
N ILE A 479 14.43 -41.76 6.05
CA ILE A 479 13.06 -42.29 6.07
C ILE A 479 12.53 -42.04 7.48
N ILE A 480 11.35 -41.42 7.58
CA ILE A 480 10.74 -41.07 8.88
C ILE A 480 9.62 -42.06 9.23
N ASP A 481 9.46 -42.30 10.53
CA ASP A 481 8.49 -43.29 11.04
C ASP A 481 7.04 -42.77 11.03
N GLN A 482 6.85 -41.45 11.12
CA GLN A 482 5.54 -40.80 11.16
C GLN A 482 4.84 -40.72 9.80
N LYS A 483 4.51 -41.88 9.23
CA LYS A 483 3.83 -42.02 7.94
C LYS A 483 2.32 -41.84 8.11
N MET A 484 1.72 -41.04 7.25
CA MET A 484 0.29 -40.79 7.23
C MET A 484 -0.23 -40.91 5.80
N LEU A 485 -1.27 -41.73 5.62
CA LEU A 485 -2.08 -41.79 4.41
C LEU A 485 -3.41 -42.46 4.75
N TRP A 486 -4.49 -42.07 4.06
CA TRP A 486 -5.82 -42.66 4.20
C TRP A 486 -5.76 -44.19 4.18
N PRO A 487 -6.39 -44.88 5.17
CA PRO A 487 -7.44 -44.41 6.07
C PRO A 487 -6.98 -43.76 7.38
N ASP A 488 -5.69 -43.48 7.58
CA ASP A 488 -5.21 -42.76 8.77
C ASP A 488 -5.77 -41.33 8.82
N THR A 489 -6.38 -40.97 9.94
CA THR A 489 -6.96 -39.65 10.20
C THR A 489 -6.39 -38.98 11.46
N ARG A 490 -5.17 -39.34 11.88
CA ARG A 490 -4.47 -38.61 12.96
C ARG A 490 -4.40 -37.12 12.64
N VAL A 491 -4.27 -36.31 13.68
CA VAL A 491 -4.23 -34.86 13.52
C VAL A 491 -2.78 -34.42 13.33
N VAL A 492 -2.50 -33.73 12.23
CA VAL A 492 -1.22 -33.00 12.09
C VAL A 492 -1.18 -31.92 13.17
N PRO A 493 -0.17 -31.91 14.07
CA PRO A 493 -0.15 -31.00 15.20
C PRO A 493 -0.20 -29.55 14.77
N PHE A 494 -0.69 -28.69 15.65
CA PHE A 494 -0.82 -27.26 15.40
C PHE A 494 0.42 -26.52 15.91
N HIS A 495 1.03 -25.64 15.09
CA HIS A 495 2.07 -24.74 15.59
C HIS A 495 1.55 -23.77 16.67
N TYR A 496 0.24 -23.46 16.63
CA TYR A 496 -0.47 -22.58 17.57
C TYR A 496 -1.31 -23.34 18.61
N PRO A 497 -1.61 -22.73 19.77
CA PRO A 497 -2.52 -23.26 20.78
C PRO A 497 -3.99 -22.92 20.49
N HIS A 498 -4.91 -23.45 21.30
CA HIS A 498 -6.32 -23.13 21.22
C HIS A 498 -6.56 -21.62 21.52
N PRO A 499 -7.22 -20.86 20.62
CA PRO A 499 -7.23 -19.39 20.66
C PRO A 499 -7.97 -18.78 21.87
N VAL A 500 -8.81 -19.55 22.56
CA VAL A 500 -9.55 -19.08 23.74
C VAL A 500 -8.90 -19.50 25.06
N THR A 501 -8.24 -20.67 25.09
CA THR A 501 -7.75 -21.26 26.35
C THR A 501 -6.23 -21.15 26.47
N GLY A 502 -5.53 -20.89 25.38
CA GLY A 502 -4.07 -20.92 25.29
C GLY A 502 -3.46 -22.30 25.47
N LYS A 503 -4.26 -23.35 25.62
CA LYS A 503 -3.77 -24.72 25.80
C LYS A 503 -3.45 -25.36 24.46
N ARG A 504 -2.39 -26.17 24.45
CA ARG A 504 -2.15 -27.14 23.37
C ARG A 504 -3.23 -28.22 23.44
N VAL A 505 -3.53 -28.82 22.29
CA VAL A 505 -4.38 -30.01 22.22
C VAL A 505 -3.63 -31.16 22.89
N ASP A 506 -4.31 -31.98 23.69
CA ASP A 506 -3.71 -33.13 24.36
C ASP A 506 -3.25 -34.16 23.32
N ASP A 507 -2.12 -34.82 23.57
CA ASP A 507 -1.50 -35.75 22.62
C ASP A 507 -2.43 -36.92 22.24
N ASP A 508 -3.26 -37.38 23.18
CA ASP A 508 -4.24 -38.44 22.90
C ASP A 508 -5.37 -37.98 21.97
N ASP A 509 -5.74 -36.69 21.99
CA ASP A 509 -6.76 -36.11 21.10
C ASP A 509 -6.23 -35.94 19.66
N LEU A 510 -4.91 -36.02 19.46
CA LEU A 510 -4.29 -35.99 18.13
C LEU A 510 -4.20 -37.37 17.47
N ARG A 511 -4.58 -38.43 18.18
CA ARG A 511 -4.57 -39.83 17.71
C ARG A 511 -5.87 -40.17 16.98
N ALA A 512 -5.88 -41.30 16.27
CA ALA A 512 -7.04 -41.79 15.52
C ALA A 512 -7.38 -43.24 15.90
N PRO A 513 -8.05 -43.47 17.04
CA PRO A 513 -8.52 -44.80 17.40
C PRO A 513 -9.66 -45.27 16.48
N ASN A 514 -9.83 -46.58 16.39
CA ASN A 514 -11.01 -47.17 15.77
C ASN A 514 -12.29 -46.68 16.47
N TYR A 515 -13.40 -46.58 15.74
CA TYR A 515 -14.67 -46.10 16.27
C TYR A 515 -15.07 -46.85 17.55
N GLY A 516 -15.20 -46.11 18.67
CA GLY A 516 -15.55 -46.64 19.98
C GLY A 516 -14.39 -47.25 20.80
N GLN A 517 -13.15 -47.17 20.32
CA GLN A 517 -11.95 -47.63 21.05
C GLN A 517 -11.22 -46.49 21.76
N ASP A 518 -10.42 -46.84 22.76
CA ASP A 518 -9.59 -45.90 23.53
C ASP A 518 -8.37 -45.40 22.73
N ALA A 519 -7.99 -44.14 22.94
CA ALA A 519 -6.86 -43.52 22.25
C ALA A 519 -5.54 -44.24 22.54
N ALA A 520 -5.35 -44.80 23.75
CA ALA A 520 -4.13 -45.50 24.15
C ALA A 520 -3.74 -46.64 23.19
N GLY A 521 -4.73 -47.29 22.58
CA GLY A 521 -4.54 -48.39 21.62
C GLY A 521 -4.29 -47.97 20.16
N ALA A 522 -4.37 -46.68 19.84
CA ALA A 522 -4.13 -46.17 18.49
C ALA A 522 -2.65 -45.97 18.19
N GLU A 523 -2.27 -45.57 16.98
CA GLU A 523 -0.91 -45.10 16.72
C GLU A 523 -0.61 -43.81 17.51
N LEU A 524 0.67 -43.57 17.80
CA LEU A 524 1.12 -42.35 18.45
C LEU A 524 0.77 -41.11 17.60
N PRO A 525 0.59 -39.94 18.23
CA PRO A 525 0.35 -38.71 17.49
C PRO A 525 1.53 -38.36 16.57
N LEU A 526 1.23 -37.64 15.50
CA LEU A 526 2.26 -37.05 14.64
C LEU A 526 3.05 -35.98 15.41
N SER A 527 4.23 -35.61 14.90
CA SER A 527 5.14 -34.71 15.60
C SER A 527 5.74 -33.63 14.71
N LEU A 528 5.81 -32.41 15.26
CA LEU A 528 6.58 -31.27 14.73
C LEU A 528 7.93 -31.10 15.43
N ALA A 529 8.39 -32.15 16.14
CA ALA A 529 9.71 -32.17 16.76
C ALA A 529 10.80 -31.98 15.69
N LEU A 530 11.83 -31.24 16.08
CA LEU A 530 12.97 -31.02 15.21
C LEU A 530 13.87 -32.26 15.19
N PRO A 531 14.60 -32.47 14.09
CA PRO A 531 15.63 -33.49 14.07
C PRO A 531 16.70 -33.23 15.13
N GLU A 532 17.38 -34.30 15.59
CA GLU A 532 18.46 -34.20 16.56
C GLU A 532 19.53 -33.17 16.14
N GLY A 533 19.95 -32.33 17.08
CA GLY A 533 20.94 -31.27 16.86
C GLY A 533 20.39 -29.98 16.23
N GLN A 534 19.11 -29.92 15.88
CA GLN A 534 18.47 -28.69 15.40
C GLN A 534 17.69 -27.97 16.51
N GLU A 535 17.71 -26.65 16.46
CA GLU A 535 16.99 -25.79 17.40
C GLU A 535 16.16 -24.74 16.64
N ARG A 536 15.16 -24.16 17.32
CA ARG A 536 14.51 -22.92 16.89
C ARG A 536 15.24 -21.76 17.55
N LYS A 537 16.09 -21.06 16.78
CA LYS A 537 16.76 -19.84 17.25
C LYS A 537 15.83 -18.64 17.05
N GLY A 538 15.63 -17.85 18.10
CA GLY A 538 14.59 -16.81 18.19
C GLY A 538 13.77 -17.00 19.46
N GLU A 539 12.83 -16.12 19.79
CA GLU A 539 11.87 -16.33 20.87
C GLU A 539 10.91 -17.48 20.50
N GLY A 540 11.42 -18.72 20.39
CA GLY A 540 10.69 -19.96 20.16
C GLY A 540 9.79 -20.37 21.34
N ASN A 541 9.47 -19.42 22.21
CA ASN A 541 8.50 -19.50 23.30
C ASN A 541 7.24 -18.70 22.97
N THR A 542 6.85 -18.54 21.70
CA THR A 542 5.65 -17.78 21.34
C THR A 542 4.36 -18.33 21.96
N TRP A 543 4.39 -19.55 22.48
CA TRP A 543 3.26 -20.15 23.18
C TRP A 543 3.75 -20.91 24.42
N SER A 544 4.27 -20.19 25.41
CA SER A 544 4.29 -20.70 26.78
C SER A 544 2.86 -21.05 27.21
N SER A 545 2.71 -21.99 28.14
CA SER A 545 1.43 -22.40 28.73
C SER A 545 0.64 -21.27 29.42
N GLU A 546 1.20 -20.07 29.46
CA GLU A 546 0.60 -18.87 30.03
C GLU A 546 0.07 -17.97 28.91
N GLY A 547 -1.18 -18.22 28.51
CA GLY A 547 -1.98 -17.29 27.73
C GLY A 547 -1.47 -17.04 26.33
N SER A 548 -2.00 -17.80 25.37
CA SER A 548 -1.90 -17.43 23.96
C SER A 548 -2.39 -16.00 23.79
N VAL A 549 -1.46 -15.12 23.48
CA VAL A 549 -1.72 -13.70 23.33
C VAL A 549 -2.69 -13.57 22.15
N ARG A 550 -3.97 -13.30 22.46
CA ARG A 550 -4.92 -12.68 21.53
C ARG A 550 -4.16 -11.53 20.86
N VAL A 551 -4.44 -11.25 19.58
CA VAL A 551 -4.07 -9.99 18.91
C VAL A 551 -3.82 -8.90 19.96
N LEU A 552 -2.54 -8.59 20.18
CA LEU A 552 -1.95 -7.89 21.34
C LEU A 552 -3.01 -7.35 22.35
N PRO A 553 -3.20 -7.93 23.55
CA PRO A 553 -4.16 -7.41 24.52
C PRO A 553 -3.82 -5.98 24.98
N GLU A 554 -2.61 -5.51 24.67
CA GLU A 554 -2.15 -4.14 24.90
C GLU A 554 -2.75 -3.12 23.89
N LEU A 555 -3.26 -3.59 22.75
CA LEU A 555 -4.02 -2.80 21.75
C LEU A 555 -5.53 -3.05 21.84
N VAL A 556 -5.96 -4.05 22.62
CA VAL A 556 -7.36 -4.25 22.96
C VAL A 556 -7.62 -3.40 24.19
N GLU A 557 -8.16 -2.20 24.00
CA GLU A 557 -8.72 -1.43 25.10
C GLU A 557 -9.62 -2.34 25.96
N ASN A 558 -9.54 -2.17 27.27
CA ASN A 558 -10.21 -3.01 28.28
C ASN A 558 -11.60 -3.50 27.83
N PRO A 559 -11.95 -4.78 28.08
CA PRO A 559 -13.24 -5.35 27.67
C PRO A 559 -14.46 -4.62 28.24
#